data_AF-A0A660PCP5-F1
#
_entry.id   AF-A0A660PCP5-F1
#
_cell.length_a   1.000
_cell.length_b   1.000
_cell.length_c   1.000
_cell.angle_alpha   90.00
_cell.angle_beta   90.00
_cell.angle_gamma   90.00
#
_symmetry.space_group_name_H-M   'P 1'
#
loop_
_entity.id
_entity.type
_entity.pdbx_description
1 polymer ?
#
loop_
_entity_poly.entity_id
_entity_poly.type
_entity_poly.pdbx_seq_one_letter_code
_entity_poly.pdbx_strand_id
1 'polypeptide(L)' 'IEHGVIDFSARNAGQIVEGMERDTTDEYGHAYSKFFIFYEQIPPNPPNDPNVTAEAVAKLRGYPDIEGKAEIVCRRPPG' A
#
# COMPACT_ATOMS: atom_id res chain seq x y z
N ILE A 1 -9.37 -22.51 8.55
CA ILE A 1 -9.44 -21.04 8.40
C ILE A 1 -8.02 -20.54 8.62
N GLU A 2 -7.46 -19.80 7.68
CA GLU A 2 -6.08 -19.27 7.73
C GLU A 2 -6.04 -17.99 8.59
N HIS A 3 -6.29 -18.12 9.90
CA HIS A 3 -6.24 -16.99 10.82
C HIS A 3 -4.83 -16.40 10.85
N GLY A 4 -4.73 -15.07 10.90
CA GLY A 4 -3.46 -14.36 10.94
C GLY A 4 -2.81 -14.16 9.56
N VAL A 5 -3.43 -14.58 8.46
CA VAL A 5 -2.96 -14.25 7.11
C VAL A 5 -3.58 -12.93 6.66
N ILE A 6 -2.72 -11.99 6.23
CA ILE A 6 -3.11 -10.69 5.70
C ILE A 6 -2.87 -10.67 4.19
N ASP A 7 -3.89 -10.25 3.45
CA ASP A 7 -3.79 -9.99 2.01
C ASP A 7 -3.57 -8.48 1.78
N PHE A 8 -2.50 -8.16 1.05
CA PHE A 8 -2.08 -6.80 0.76
C PHE A 8 -2.43 -6.40 -0.67
N SER A 9 -2.86 -5.16 -0.87
CA SER A 9 -3.11 -4.60 -2.18
C SER A 9 -2.81 -3.10 -2.23
N ALA A 10 -2.65 -2.57 -3.43
CA ALA A 10 -2.44 -1.14 -3.70
C ALA A 10 -3.64 -0.54 -4.46
N ARG A 11 -3.94 0.74 -4.25
CA ARG A 11 -4.91 1.52 -5.04
C ARG A 11 -4.36 2.90 -5.41
N ASN A 12 -5.00 3.54 -6.38
CA ASN A 12 -4.67 4.86 -6.98
C ASN A 12 -3.32 4.88 -7.71
N ALA A 13 -2.23 4.67 -6.99
CA ALA A 13 -0.87 4.64 -7.48
C ALA A 13 -0.02 3.70 -6.62
N GLY A 14 1.12 3.27 -7.14
CA GLY A 14 2.02 2.33 -6.49
C GLY A 14 1.64 0.85 -6.61
N GLN A 15 2.51 0.00 -6.08
CA GLN A 15 2.44 -1.45 -6.21
C GLN A 15 2.99 -2.14 -4.95
N ILE A 16 2.36 -3.23 -4.53
CA ILE A 16 2.97 -4.16 -3.57
C ILE A 16 4.14 -4.87 -4.24
N VAL A 17 5.26 -5.01 -3.53
CA VAL A 17 6.42 -5.76 -4.04
C VAL A 17 6.01 -7.19 -4.36
N GLU A 18 6.42 -7.66 -5.53
CA GLU A 18 6.13 -9.02 -5.99
C GLU A 18 6.53 -10.05 -4.93
N GLY A 19 5.60 -10.97 -4.64
CA GLY A 19 5.76 -12.01 -3.62
C GLY A 19 5.44 -11.56 -2.20
N MET A 20 4.98 -10.32 -2.00
CA MET A 20 4.53 -9.77 -0.70
C MET A 20 3.03 -9.42 -0.66
N GLU A 21 2.24 -9.93 -1.61
CA GLU A 21 0.79 -9.75 -1.65
C GLU A 21 0.07 -10.50 -0.52
N ARG A 22 0.79 -11.38 0.20
CA ARG A 22 0.29 -12.17 1.31
C ARG A 22 1.38 -12.36 2.35
N ASP A 23 1.06 -12.12 3.62
CA ASP A 23 1.96 -12.42 4.74
C ASP A 23 1.21 -12.95 5.96
N THR A 24 1.91 -13.60 6.88
CA THR A 24 1.37 -14.08 8.16
C THR A 24 1.78 -13.12 9.28
N THR A 25 0.86 -12.86 10.21
CA THR A 25 1.16 -12.05 11.38
C THR A 25 2.21 -12.73 12.27
N ASP A 26 3.12 -11.94 12.82
CA ASP A 26 4.10 -12.36 13.83
C ASP A 26 3.44 -12.70 15.18
N GLU A 27 4.26 -13.03 16.19
CA GLU A 27 3.80 -13.37 17.54
C GLU A 27 3.05 -12.22 18.26
N TYR A 28 3.19 -10.97 17.77
CA TYR A 28 2.50 -9.78 18.27
C TYR A 28 1.26 -9.42 17.43
N GLY A 29 0.97 -10.17 16.36
CA GLY A 29 -0.17 -9.91 15.49
C GLY A 29 0.12 -8.90 14.37
N HIS A 30 1.38 -8.59 14.07
CA HIS A 30 1.74 -7.66 13.00
C HIS A 30 2.14 -8.39 11.73
N ALA A 31 1.68 -7.90 10.58
CA ALA A 31 2.16 -8.33 9.27
C ALA A 31 2.78 -7.14 8.54
N TYR A 32 3.79 -7.39 7.71
CA TYR A 32 4.54 -6.34 7.04
C TYR A 32 4.52 -6.58 5.53
N SER A 33 4.46 -5.50 4.76
CA SER A 33 4.61 -5.58 3.31
C SER A 33 5.45 -4.40 2.82
N LYS A 34 6.02 -4.55 1.63
CA LYS A 34 6.77 -3.48 0.97
C LYS A 34 5.93 -2.89 -0.14
N PHE A 35 6.02 -1.58 -0.27
CA PHE A 35 5.23 -0.79 -1.20
C PHE A 35 6.16 0.10 -2.03
N PHE A 36 6.00 0.10 -3.35
CA PHE A 36 6.69 1.01 -4.24
C PHE A 36 5.73 2.05 -4.82
N ILE A 37 6.21 3.29 -4.93
CA ILE A 37 5.58 4.35 -5.72
C ILE A 37 6.54 4.71 -6.82
N PHE A 38 6.11 4.56 -8.07
CA PHE A 38 6.94 4.85 -9.22
C PHE A 38 6.92 6.35 -9.50
N TYR A 39 8.10 6.97 -9.60
CA TYR A 39 8.23 8.40 -9.83
C TYR A 39 7.54 8.83 -11.14
N GLU A 40 7.54 8.00 -12.18
CA GLU A 40 6.82 8.29 -13.44
C GLU A 40 5.30 8.44 -13.29
N GLN A 41 4.72 7.98 -12.17
CA GLN A 41 3.30 8.19 -11.88
C GLN A 41 3.00 9.62 -11.37
N ILE A 42 4.03 10.40 -11.01
CA ILE A 42 3.88 11.81 -10.64
C ILE A 42 3.76 12.64 -11.91
N PRO A 43 2.62 13.35 -12.14
CA PRO A 43 2.46 14.16 -13.33
C PRO A 43 3.61 15.17 -13.49
N PRO A 44 4.15 15.36 -14.71
CA PRO A 44 5.27 16.26 -14.92
C PRO A 44 4.91 17.74 -14.71
N ASN A 45 3.66 18.13 -14.96
CA ASN A 45 3.12 19.49 -14.76
C ASN A 45 1.73 19.43 -14.10
N PRO A 46 1.62 19.11 -12.81
CA PRO A 46 0.33 19.11 -12.13
C PRO A 46 -0.13 20.56 -11.89
N PRO A 47 -1.45 20.83 -12.01
CA PRO A 47 -2.00 22.18 -11.80
C PRO A 47 -1.91 22.66 -10.35
N ASN A 48 -1.63 21.76 -9.40
CA ASN A 48 -1.37 22.02 -7.99
C ASN A 48 -0.04 21.37 -7.59
N ASP A 49 0.37 21.51 -6.32
CA ASP A 49 1.53 20.79 -5.77
C ASP A 49 1.55 19.33 -6.27
N PRO A 50 2.66 18.85 -6.86
CA PRO A 50 2.74 17.51 -7.39
C PRO A 50 2.59 16.52 -6.26
N ASN A 51 1.39 15.94 -6.14
CA ASN A 51 1.07 14.91 -5.16
C ASN A 51 0.66 13.66 -5.92
N VAL A 52 1.34 12.55 -5.68
CA VAL A 52 0.79 11.22 -5.97
C VAL A 52 0.31 10.64 -4.66
N THR A 53 -0.98 10.30 -4.62
CA THR A 53 -1.56 9.57 -3.51
C THR A 53 -1.61 8.11 -3.88
N ALA A 54 -0.98 7.29 -3.06
CA ALA A 54 -1.04 5.85 -3.11
C ALA A 54 -1.74 5.35 -1.84
N GLU A 55 -2.51 4.27 -1.95
CA GLU A 55 -3.15 3.63 -0.80
C GLU A 55 -2.69 2.18 -0.71
N ALA A 56 -2.09 1.82 0.43
CA ALA A 56 -1.86 0.43 0.79
C ALA A 56 -3.04 -0.08 1.63
N VAL A 57 -3.60 -1.23 1.24
CA VAL A 57 -4.76 -1.85 1.88
C VAL A 57 -4.37 -3.25 2.36
N ALA A 58 -4.66 -3.53 3.63
CA ALA A 58 -4.46 -4.82 4.26
C ALA A 58 -5.81 -5.40 4.68
N LYS A 59 -6.09 -6.66 4.33
CA LYS A 59 -7.33 -7.35 4.70
C LYS A 59 -7.06 -8.66 5.40
N LEU A 60 -7.78 -8.94 6.49
CA LEU A 60 -7.65 -10.21 7.19
C LEU A 60 -8.35 -11.32 6.41
N ARG A 61 -7.61 -12.37 6.05
CA ARG A 61 -8.16 -13.48 5.29
C ARG A 61 -9.25 -14.22 6.07
N GLY A 62 -10.35 -14.49 5.40
CA GLY A 62 -11.55 -15.09 6.01
C GLY A 62 -12.45 -14.09 6.74
N TYR A 63 -12.01 -12.82 6.87
CA TYR A 63 -12.76 -11.72 7.48
C TYR A 63 -12.69 -10.47 6.58
N PRO A 64 -13.31 -10.51 5.38
CA PRO A 64 -13.12 -9.48 4.35
C PRO A 64 -13.57 -8.06 4.75
N ASP A 65 -14.40 -7.95 5.79
CA ASP A 65 -14.90 -6.70 6.35
C ASP A 65 -13.90 -6.03 7.31
N ILE A 66 -12.84 -6.74 7.71
CA ILE A 66 -11.76 -6.21 8.56
C ILE A 66 -10.64 -5.73 7.63
N GLU A 67 -10.54 -4.41 7.44
CA GLU A 67 -9.51 -3.77 6.61
C GLU A 67 -8.74 -2.68 7.36
N GLY A 68 -7.43 -2.61 7.10
CA GLY A 68 -6.55 -1.51 7.47
C GLY A 68 -6.07 -0.77 6.23
N LYS A 69 -5.90 0.56 6.32
CA LYS A 69 -5.45 1.41 5.22
C LYS A 69 -4.34 2.34 5.65
N ALA A 70 -3.39 2.55 4.75
CA ALA A 70 -2.37 3.58 4.87
C ALA A 70 -2.34 4.43 3.61
N GLU A 71 -2.52 5.74 3.77
CA GLU A 71 -2.36 6.72 2.70
C GLU A 71 -0.90 7.18 2.63
N ILE A 72 -0.33 7.18 1.44
CA ILE A 72 1.05 7.60 1.17
C ILE A 72 0.99 8.73 0.15
N VAL A 73 1.48 9.90 0.54
CA VAL A 73 1.50 11.09 -0.32
C VAL A 73 2.94 11.42 -0.70
N CYS A 74 3.29 11.20 -1.97
CA CYS A 74 4.59 11.55 -2.51
C CYS A 74 4.55 12.91 -3.19
N ARG A 75 5.55 13.75 -2.88
CA ARG A 75 5.72 15.07 -3.49
C ARG A 75 6.92 15.10 -4.42
N ARG A 76 6.80 15.78 -5.56
CA ARG A 76 7.99 16.05 -6.38
C ARG A 76 8.93 16.97 -5.60
N PRO A 77 10.24 16.72 -5.57
CA PRO A 77 11.19 17.66 -5.00
C PRO A 77 11.08 19.01 -5.71
N PRO A 78 11.25 20.14 -4.99
CA PRO A 78 11.43 21.43 -5.66
C PRO A 78 12.64 21.35 -6.60
N GLY A 79 12.45 21.85 -7.82
CA GLY A 79 13.51 21.97 -8.83
C GLY A 79 14.43 23.16 -8.61
#